data_AF-A0A2V8Q7G3-F1
#
_entry.id   AF-A0A2V8Q7G3-F1
#
_cell.length_a   1.000
_cell.length_b   1.000
_cell.length_c   1.000
_cell.angle_alpha   90.00
_cell.angle_beta   90.00
_cell.angle_gamma   90.00
#
_symmetry.space_group_name_H-M   'P 1'
#
loop_
_entity.id
_entity.type
_entity.pdbx_description
1 polymer ?
#
loop_
_entity_poly.entity_id
_entity_poly.type
_entity_poly.pdbx_seq_one_letter_code
_entity_poly.pdbx_strand_id
1 'polypeptide(L)'
;MNISRLTSSGKITHAAISPDGKYVADVTEDAEGDSLWIRNLAAPTNVRIAGPAASEYVWVTFAPDGDSIYYLALDRDKGETELYRVPVLGGPPIEAAHDVGPVGFSSDRKRIAFIRMDKEQSSLIVADTDSKNERTLTTHRQPDLFRMLWNAPAWSPDGNTITRLSSVSVSTMEYRSRLLPGTGIMSASPCGSQTGADCW
;
A
#
# COMPACT_ATOMS: atom_id res chain seq x y z
N MET A 1 3.78 30.70 -12.90
CA MET A 1 3.85 29.48 -12.07
C MET A 1 4.33 29.91 -10.70
N ASN A 2 3.56 29.66 -9.64
CA ASN A 2 3.93 30.02 -8.27
C ASN A 2 4.14 28.72 -7.48
N ILE A 3 5.25 28.62 -6.75
CA ILE A 3 5.60 27.45 -5.94
C ILE A 3 5.63 27.91 -4.49
N SER A 4 4.79 27.32 -3.64
CA SER A 4 4.72 27.64 -2.22
C SER A 4 5.03 26.43 -1.37
N ARG A 5 5.89 26.61 -0.35
CA ARG A 5 6.18 25.58 0.65
C ARG A 5 5.00 25.47 1.63
N LEU A 6 4.47 24.26 1.80
CA LEU A 6 3.33 24.00 2.70
C LEU A 6 3.74 23.46 4.07
N THR A 7 4.94 22.89 4.19
CA THR A 7 5.39 22.20 5.39
C THR A 7 6.85 22.50 5.71
N SER A 8 7.16 22.78 6.98
CA SER A 8 8.52 23.11 7.43
C SER A 8 8.95 22.46 8.73
N SER A 9 8.09 21.67 9.38
CA SER A 9 8.36 21.05 10.69
C SER A 9 9.31 19.86 10.64
N GLY A 10 9.44 19.20 9.49
CA GLY A 10 10.21 17.96 9.37
C GLY A 10 9.56 16.74 10.02
N LYS A 11 8.31 16.86 10.48
CA LYS A 11 7.57 15.82 11.22
C LYS A 11 6.53 15.07 10.39
N ILE A 12 6.42 15.41 9.11
CA ILE A 12 5.38 14.87 8.25
C ILE A 12 5.91 13.64 7.55
N THR A 13 5.23 12.51 7.73
CA THR A 13 5.64 11.20 7.21
C THR A 13 4.86 10.83 5.95
N HIS A 14 3.58 11.20 5.87
CA HIS A 14 2.70 10.93 4.74
C HIS A 14 1.81 12.14 4.43
N ALA A 15 1.45 12.33 3.17
CA ALA A 15 0.52 13.38 2.76
C ALA A 15 -0.27 13.01 1.50
N ALA A 16 -1.46 13.61 1.38
CA ALA A 16 -2.30 13.53 0.19
C ALA A 16 -2.92 14.90 -0.09
N ILE A 17 -3.28 15.16 -1.36
CA ILE A 17 -4.01 16.36 -1.78
C ILE A 17 -5.43 15.98 -2.19
N SER A 18 -6.41 16.83 -1.88
CA SER A 18 -7.79 16.61 -2.29
C SER A 18 -7.94 16.66 -3.82
N PRO A 19 -8.92 15.97 -4.41
CA PRO A 19 -9.13 15.98 -5.86
C PRO A 19 -9.37 17.38 -6.44
N ASP A 20 -9.95 18.29 -5.65
CA ASP A 20 -10.19 19.69 -6.03
C ASP A 20 -9.01 20.62 -5.72
N GLY A 21 -7.93 20.10 -5.14
CA GLY A 21 -6.72 20.85 -4.81
C GLY A 21 -6.87 21.85 -3.67
N LYS A 22 -7.98 21.83 -2.90
CA LYS A 22 -8.22 22.79 -1.82
C LYS A 22 -7.66 22.36 -0.46
N TYR A 23 -7.42 21.07 -0.26
CA TYR A 23 -6.99 20.53 1.02
C TYR A 23 -5.75 19.66 0.88
N VAL A 24 -4.93 19.67 1.94
CA VAL A 24 -3.85 18.69 2.13
C VAL A 24 -4.13 17.95 3.42
N ALA A 25 -4.13 16.62 3.35
CA ALA A 25 -4.09 15.73 4.49
C ALA A 25 -2.63 15.38 4.78
N ASP A 26 -2.20 15.45 6.03
CA ASP A 26 -0.87 15.02 6.42
C ASP A 26 -0.87 14.25 7.74
N VAL A 27 -0.02 13.23 7.79
CA VAL A 27 0.33 12.53 9.03
C VAL A 27 1.52 13.28 9.64
N THR A 28 1.34 13.74 10.87
CA THR A 28 2.40 14.35 11.68
C THR A 28 2.73 13.41 12.84
N GLU A 29 4.01 13.04 12.94
CA GLU A 29 4.57 12.27 14.05
C GLU A 29 5.04 13.22 15.15
N ASP A 30 4.51 13.04 16.36
CA ASP A 30 4.87 13.79 17.56
C ASP A 30 5.14 12.84 18.74
N ALA A 31 5.66 13.37 19.85
CA ALA A 31 5.97 12.55 21.04
C ALA A 31 4.74 11.87 21.68
N GLU A 32 3.53 12.38 21.41
CA GLU A 32 2.26 11.80 21.85
C GLU A 32 1.74 10.70 20.91
N GLY A 33 2.38 10.50 19.75
CA GLY A 33 1.96 9.59 18.69
C GLY A 33 1.52 10.31 17.42
N ASP A 34 1.06 9.52 16.44
CA ASP A 34 0.70 10.03 15.11
C ASP A 34 -0.65 10.74 15.12
N SER A 35 -0.70 11.87 14.42
CA SER A 35 -1.91 12.67 14.21
C SER A 35 -2.17 12.90 12.74
N LEU A 36 -3.44 12.86 12.35
CA LEU A 36 -3.89 13.20 11.01
C LEU A 36 -4.45 14.63 11.01
N TRP A 37 -3.86 15.47 10.17
CA TRP A 37 -4.21 16.88 10.02
C TRP A 37 -4.77 17.18 8.63
N ILE A 38 -5.67 18.15 8.58
CA ILE A 38 -6.18 18.76 7.34
C ILE A 38 -5.82 20.22 7.31
N ARG A 39 -5.19 20.64 6.21
CA ARG A 39 -4.86 22.04 5.91
C ARG A 39 -5.74 22.52 4.78
N ASN A 40 -6.41 23.64 4.98
CA ASN A 40 -7.05 24.37 3.90
C ASN A 40 -5.99 25.20 3.17
N LEU A 41 -5.93 25.14 1.84
CA LEU A 41 -4.96 25.91 1.06
C LEU A 41 -5.43 27.35 0.77
N ALA A 42 -6.71 27.64 0.94
CA ALA A 42 -7.27 28.98 0.80
C ALA A 42 -7.25 29.80 2.10
N ALA A 43 -7.06 29.16 3.25
CA ALA A 43 -7.06 29.80 4.56
C ALA A 43 -6.00 29.19 5.48
N PRO A 44 -5.38 29.95 6.40
CA PRO A 44 -4.34 29.44 7.30
C PRO A 44 -4.93 28.62 8.46
N THR A 45 -5.83 27.68 8.15
CA THR A 45 -6.54 26.85 9.12
C THR A 45 -6.11 25.40 8.97
N ASN A 46 -5.64 24.82 10.08
CA ASN A 46 -5.32 23.41 10.19
C ASN A 46 -6.22 22.77 11.25
N VAL A 47 -6.79 21.61 10.93
CA VAL A 47 -7.68 20.86 11.81
C VAL A 47 -7.11 19.46 12.01
N ARG A 48 -6.96 19.03 13.27
CA ARG A 48 -6.65 17.63 13.56
C ARG A 48 -7.94 16.83 13.51
N ILE A 49 -7.96 15.78 12.70
CA ILE A 49 -9.17 14.97 12.45
C ILE A 49 -9.05 13.53 12.98
N ALA A 50 -7.83 13.07 13.28
CA ALA A 50 -7.60 11.83 14.01
C ALA A 50 -6.31 11.92 14.84
N GLY A 51 -6.22 11.10 15.88
CA GLY A 51 -5.09 11.08 16.82
C GLY A 51 -5.04 12.27 17.79
N PRO A 52 -3.97 12.39 18.59
CA PRO A 52 -2.78 11.53 18.60
C PRO A 52 -3.12 10.07 18.98
N ALA A 53 -2.46 9.11 18.34
CA ALA A 53 -2.64 7.69 18.60
C ALA A 53 -1.29 6.97 18.69
N ALA A 54 -1.25 5.90 19.49
CA ALA A 54 -0.06 5.04 19.60
C ALA A 54 0.18 4.21 18.33
N SER A 55 -0.87 3.95 17.54
CA SER A 55 -0.76 3.32 16.23
C SER A 55 -0.06 4.24 15.24
N GLU A 56 0.74 3.65 14.34
CA GLU A 56 1.44 4.39 13.30
C GLU A 56 0.53 4.61 12.09
N TYR A 57 0.41 5.83 11.59
CA TYR A 57 -0.38 6.14 10.40
C TYR A 57 0.51 6.02 9.15
N VAL A 58 0.47 4.85 8.53
CA VAL A 58 1.40 4.43 7.47
C VAL A 58 0.94 4.75 6.04
N TRP A 59 -0.26 5.29 5.88
CA TRP A 59 -0.81 5.67 4.58
C TRP A 59 -2.01 6.61 4.70
N VAL A 60 -2.20 7.52 3.74
CA VAL A 60 -3.34 8.45 3.69
C VAL A 60 -3.75 8.77 2.25
N THR A 61 -5.05 8.91 2.00
CA THR A 61 -5.59 9.41 0.73
C THR A 61 -6.96 10.09 0.90
N PHE A 62 -7.36 10.89 -0.10
CA PHE A 62 -8.74 11.36 -0.21
C PHE A 62 -9.60 10.35 -0.98
N ALA A 63 -10.86 10.23 -0.59
CA ALA A 63 -11.87 9.61 -1.43
C ALA A 63 -12.06 10.43 -2.73
N PRO A 64 -12.45 9.81 -3.86
CA PRO A 64 -12.57 10.51 -5.14
C PRO A 64 -13.68 11.59 -5.17
N ASP A 65 -14.62 11.55 -4.22
CA ASP A 65 -15.62 12.59 -4.03
C ASP A 65 -15.08 13.83 -3.30
N GLY A 66 -13.96 13.70 -2.57
CA GLY A 66 -13.38 14.74 -1.75
C GLY A 66 -14.07 14.94 -0.40
N ASP A 67 -15.03 14.08 -0.01
CA ASP A 67 -15.82 14.24 1.21
C ASP A 67 -15.20 13.51 2.41
N SER A 68 -14.39 12.48 2.14
CA SER A 68 -13.76 11.64 3.16
C SER A 68 -12.26 11.45 2.92
N ILE A 69 -11.55 11.17 3.99
CA ILE A 69 -10.15 10.75 4.00
C ILE A 69 -10.09 9.32 4.50
N TYR A 70 -9.25 8.54 3.86
CA TYR A 70 -8.91 7.18 4.27
C TYR A 70 -7.47 7.15 4.74
N TYR A 71 -7.21 6.46 5.85
CA TYR A 71 -5.86 6.25 6.37
C TYR A 71 -5.70 4.86 6.94
N LEU A 72 -4.46 4.35 6.90
CA LEU A 72 -4.10 3.08 7.54
C LEU A 72 -3.46 3.36 8.89
N ALA A 73 -3.98 2.74 9.94
CA ALA A 73 -3.33 2.65 11.23
C ALA A 73 -2.67 1.27 11.35
N LEU A 74 -1.39 1.24 11.67
CA LEU A 74 -0.61 0.03 11.94
C LEU A 74 -0.53 -0.18 13.45
N ASP A 75 -1.05 -1.31 13.92
CA ASP A 75 -0.78 -1.83 15.25
C ASP A 75 0.53 -2.63 15.18
N ARG A 76 1.62 -2.03 15.69
CA ARG A 76 2.96 -2.66 15.64
C ARG A 76 3.06 -3.94 16.47
N ASP A 77 2.26 -4.09 17.51
CA ASP A 77 2.29 -5.28 18.36
C ASP A 77 1.66 -6.48 17.65
N LYS A 78 0.61 -6.24 16.84
CA LYS A 78 -0.07 -7.27 16.05
C LYS A 78 0.51 -7.46 14.66
N GLY A 79 1.14 -6.43 14.09
CA GLY A 79 1.56 -6.40 12.69
C GLY A 79 0.39 -6.32 11.71
N GLU A 80 -0.76 -5.80 12.17
CA GLU A 80 -2.00 -5.69 11.42
C GLU A 80 -2.28 -4.21 11.09
N THR A 81 -2.99 -3.99 9.98
CA THR A 81 -3.34 -2.63 9.53
C THR A 81 -4.85 -2.46 9.44
N GLU A 82 -5.38 -1.46 10.13
CA GLU A 82 -6.78 -1.07 10.03
C GLU A 82 -6.96 0.13 9.11
N LEU A 83 -7.91 0.01 8.18
CA LEU A 83 -8.34 1.11 7.34
C LEU A 83 -9.44 1.89 8.02
N TYR A 84 -9.20 3.16 8.26
CA TYR A 84 -10.19 4.09 8.79
C TYR A 84 -10.64 5.07 7.73
N ARG A 85 -11.90 5.49 7.83
CA ARG A 85 -12.52 6.58 7.07
C ARG A 85 -12.93 7.70 8.03
N VAL A 86 -12.63 8.95 7.69
CA VAL A 86 -13.04 10.12 8.45
C VAL A 86 -13.51 11.24 7.50
N PRO A 87 -14.59 11.99 7.82
CA PRO A 87 -15.00 13.12 6.99
C PRO A 87 -13.94 14.22 6.95
N VAL A 88 -13.79 14.90 5.80
CA VAL A 88 -12.80 15.99 5.63
C VAL A 88 -13.02 17.15 6.59
N LEU A 89 -14.28 17.42 6.95
CA LEU A 89 -14.65 18.47 7.91
C LEU A 89 -14.49 18.04 9.38
N GLY A 90 -13.99 16.83 9.63
CA GLY A 90 -13.88 16.24 10.96
C GLY A 90 -15.10 15.43 11.38
N GLY A 91 -14.94 14.66 12.45
CA GLY A 91 -15.90 13.67 12.93
C GLY A 91 -15.17 12.45 13.48
N PRO A 92 -15.87 11.49 14.09
CA PRO A 92 -15.24 10.25 14.54
C PRO A 92 -14.77 9.42 13.34
N PRO A 93 -13.53 8.89 13.36
CA PRO A 93 -13.11 7.88 12.41
C PRO A 93 -13.96 6.61 12.53
N ILE A 94 -14.24 5.98 11.40
CA ILE A 94 -14.98 4.71 11.31
C ILE A 94 -14.06 3.68 10.66
N GLU A 95 -13.96 2.51 11.26
CA GLU A 95 -13.23 1.37 10.66
C GLU A 95 -13.95 0.90 9.40
N ALA A 96 -13.28 0.99 8.25
CA ALA A 96 -13.77 0.58 6.95
C ALA A 96 -13.38 -0.86 6.61
N ALA A 97 -12.16 -1.28 6.96
CA ALA A 97 -11.67 -2.64 6.74
C ALA A 97 -10.54 -3.00 7.71
N HIS A 98 -10.35 -4.29 7.93
CA HIS A 98 -9.34 -4.84 8.85
C HIS A 98 -8.32 -5.70 8.09
N ASP A 99 -7.07 -5.59 8.53
CA ASP A 99 -5.89 -6.22 7.96
C ASP A 99 -5.79 -6.02 6.45
N VAL A 100 -5.64 -4.76 6.03
CA VAL A 100 -5.61 -4.37 4.62
C VAL A 100 -4.47 -3.43 4.29
N GLY A 101 -3.87 -3.62 3.11
CA GLY A 101 -2.96 -2.64 2.54
C GLY A 101 -3.65 -1.38 1.99
N PRO A 102 -2.85 -0.47 1.38
CA PRO A 102 -3.36 0.72 0.72
C PRO A 102 -4.49 0.43 -0.28
N VAL A 103 -5.47 1.33 -0.31
CA VAL A 103 -6.69 1.13 -1.10
C VAL A 103 -6.74 1.95 -2.37
N GLY A 104 -7.19 1.31 -3.45
CA GLY A 104 -7.52 1.95 -4.72
C GLY A 104 -9.02 2.07 -4.91
N PHE A 105 -9.52 3.26 -5.24
CA PHE A 105 -10.94 3.46 -5.51
C PHE A 105 -11.32 3.12 -6.94
N SER A 106 -12.49 2.50 -7.11
CA SER A 106 -13.14 2.38 -8.40
C SER A 106 -13.58 3.74 -8.94
N SER A 107 -13.70 3.86 -10.26
CA SER A 107 -14.19 5.08 -10.92
C SER A 107 -15.65 5.40 -10.55
N ASP A 108 -16.45 4.38 -10.26
CA ASP A 108 -17.83 4.51 -9.76
C ASP A 108 -17.92 4.91 -8.27
N ARG A 109 -16.80 4.99 -7.56
CA ARG A 109 -16.66 5.34 -6.13
C ARG A 109 -17.36 4.40 -5.15
N LYS A 110 -17.92 3.28 -5.62
CA LYS A 110 -18.66 2.33 -4.77
C LYS A 110 -17.79 1.22 -4.22
N ARG A 111 -16.56 1.10 -4.74
CA ARG A 111 -15.69 -0.03 -4.45
C ARG A 111 -14.27 0.43 -4.16
N ILE A 112 -13.61 -0.33 -3.31
CA ILE A 112 -12.18 -0.24 -3.05
C ILE A 112 -11.52 -1.56 -3.41
N ALA A 113 -10.28 -1.50 -3.87
CA ALA A 113 -9.43 -2.66 -4.07
C ALA A 113 -8.21 -2.55 -3.17
N PHE A 114 -7.82 -3.66 -2.56
CA PHE A 114 -6.66 -3.73 -1.69
C PHE A 114 -6.02 -5.11 -1.73
N ILE A 115 -4.80 -5.18 -1.22
CA ILE A 115 -4.07 -6.44 -1.07
C ILE A 115 -4.08 -6.80 0.42
N ARG A 116 -4.50 -8.03 0.72
CA ARG A 116 -4.35 -8.66 2.03
C ARG A 116 -3.25 -9.71 1.93
N MET A 117 -2.34 -9.74 2.90
CA MET A 117 -1.22 -10.69 2.92
C MET A 117 -1.21 -11.47 4.22
N ASP A 118 -0.88 -12.75 4.11
CA ASP A 118 -0.46 -13.56 5.25
C ASP A 118 0.92 -14.16 4.94
N LYS A 119 1.39 -15.09 5.79
CA LYS A 119 2.71 -15.70 5.64
C LYS A 119 2.86 -16.54 4.36
N GLU A 120 1.78 -17.10 3.84
CA GLU A 120 1.81 -18.11 2.78
C GLU A 120 1.18 -17.63 1.47
N GLN A 121 0.32 -16.61 1.55
CA GLN A 121 -0.44 -16.13 0.42
C GLN A 121 -0.72 -14.62 0.49
N SER A 122 -1.13 -14.11 -0.66
CA SER A 122 -1.55 -12.72 -0.84
C SER A 122 -2.74 -12.69 -1.77
N SER A 123 -3.74 -11.87 -1.44
CA SER A 123 -5.01 -11.82 -2.15
C SER A 123 -5.35 -10.41 -2.57
N LEU A 124 -5.76 -10.25 -3.82
CA LEU A 124 -6.35 -9.01 -4.33
C LEU A 124 -7.85 -9.09 -4.07
N ILE A 125 -8.34 -8.17 -3.25
CA ILE A 125 -9.72 -8.15 -2.77
C ILE A 125 -10.36 -6.85 -3.25
N VAL A 126 -11.63 -6.95 -3.63
CA VAL A 126 -12.50 -5.80 -3.87
C VAL A 126 -13.59 -5.80 -2.81
N ALA A 127 -13.80 -4.66 -2.16
CA ALA A 127 -14.88 -4.46 -1.20
C ALA A 127 -15.74 -3.27 -1.58
N ASP A 128 -16.99 -3.26 -1.14
CA ASP A 128 -17.83 -2.08 -1.25
C ASP A 128 -17.38 -1.00 -0.24
N THR A 129 -17.51 0.27 -0.58
CA THR A 129 -17.09 1.38 0.29
C THR A 129 -17.96 1.56 1.53
N ASP A 130 -19.24 1.19 1.42
CA ASP A 130 -20.26 1.42 2.46
C ASP A 130 -20.71 0.11 3.14
N SER A 131 -20.20 -1.04 2.68
CA SER A 131 -20.52 -2.33 3.28
C SER A 131 -19.27 -3.19 3.41
N LYS A 132 -19.21 -4.03 4.46
CA LYS A 132 -18.10 -4.98 4.65
C LYS A 132 -18.19 -6.19 3.70
N ASN A 133 -18.85 -6.03 2.55
CA ASN A 133 -18.95 -7.07 1.53
C ASN A 133 -17.65 -7.10 0.73
N GLU A 134 -16.86 -8.15 0.96
CA GLU A 134 -15.59 -8.38 0.28
C GLU A 134 -15.70 -9.51 -0.76
N ARG A 135 -14.97 -9.36 -1.87
CA ARG A 135 -14.81 -10.37 -2.91
C ARG A 135 -13.35 -10.49 -3.31
N THR A 136 -12.77 -11.67 -3.10
CA THR A 136 -11.44 -12.01 -3.61
C THR A 136 -11.47 -12.17 -5.13
N LEU A 137 -10.59 -11.48 -5.85
CA LEU A 137 -10.43 -11.62 -7.30
C LEU A 137 -9.37 -12.65 -7.67
N THR A 138 -8.25 -12.66 -6.95
CA THR A 138 -7.16 -13.59 -7.18
C THR A 138 -6.33 -13.75 -5.91
N THR A 139 -5.75 -14.94 -5.76
CA THR A 139 -4.84 -15.29 -4.65
C THR A 139 -3.58 -15.88 -5.23
N HIS A 140 -2.44 -15.42 -4.73
CA HIS A 140 -1.12 -15.92 -5.05
C HIS A 140 -0.49 -16.52 -3.80
N ARG A 141 0.27 -17.61 -3.97
CA ARG A 141 0.96 -18.34 -2.88
C ARG A 141 2.47 -18.31 -3.08
N GLN A 142 3.22 -18.61 -2.04
CA GLN A 142 4.68 -18.75 -2.15
C GLN A 142 5.10 -19.69 -3.29
N PRO A 143 6.19 -19.38 -4.01
CA PRO A 143 7.10 -18.23 -3.80
C PRO A 143 6.60 -16.91 -4.42
N ASP A 144 5.46 -16.89 -5.11
CA ASP A 144 5.00 -15.79 -5.96
C ASP A 144 4.00 -14.85 -5.27
N LEU A 145 4.32 -14.36 -4.06
CA LEU A 145 3.46 -13.43 -3.33
C LEU A 145 3.39 -12.04 -3.99
N PHE A 146 2.26 -11.35 -3.82
CA PHE A 146 2.19 -9.91 -4.03
C PHE A 146 3.14 -9.21 -3.07
N ARG A 147 3.89 -8.22 -3.57
CA ARG A 147 4.67 -7.33 -2.70
C ARG A 147 3.78 -6.15 -2.31
N MET A 148 3.55 -5.97 -1.02
CA MET A 148 2.99 -4.72 -0.49
C MET A 148 4.11 -3.68 -0.47
N LEU A 149 4.13 -2.78 -1.45
CA LEU A 149 5.12 -1.68 -1.53
C LEU A 149 4.49 -0.35 -1.09
N TRP A 150 3.51 -0.42 -0.18
CA TRP A 150 2.70 0.73 0.24
C TRP A 150 2.04 1.50 -0.93
N ASN A 151 1.83 0.81 -2.06
CA ASN A 151 1.16 1.32 -3.24
C ASN A 151 -0.26 0.75 -3.34
N ALA A 152 -1.24 1.63 -3.52
CA ALA A 152 -2.60 1.22 -3.78
C ALA A 152 -2.72 0.53 -5.15
N PRO A 153 -3.56 -0.52 -5.28
CA PRO A 153 -4.02 -0.97 -6.59
C PRO A 153 -4.66 0.19 -7.36
N ALA A 154 -4.51 0.24 -8.68
CA ALA A 154 -5.10 1.30 -9.49
C ALA A 154 -6.17 0.72 -10.42
N TRP A 155 -7.34 1.35 -10.45
CA TRP A 155 -8.43 0.95 -11.33
C TRP A 155 -8.27 1.61 -12.70
N SER A 156 -8.64 0.90 -13.76
CA SER A 156 -8.86 1.53 -15.06
C SER A 156 -10.07 2.47 -14.99
N PRO A 157 -10.12 3.54 -15.81
CA PRO A 157 -11.24 4.48 -15.79
C PRO A 157 -12.60 3.83 -16.05
N ASP A 158 -12.64 2.77 -16.86
CA ASP A 158 -13.84 1.99 -17.15
C ASP A 158 -14.23 0.99 -16.03
N GLY A 159 -13.40 0.86 -15.00
CA GLY A 159 -13.64 0.01 -13.83
C GLY A 159 -13.46 -1.50 -14.08
N ASN A 160 -12.99 -1.91 -15.25
CA ASN A 160 -12.90 -3.33 -15.64
C ASN A 160 -11.55 -3.97 -15.35
N THR A 161 -10.51 -3.18 -15.11
CA THR A 161 -9.14 -3.64 -14.88
C THR A 161 -8.58 -3.04 -13.62
N ILE A 162 -7.83 -3.83 -12.85
CA ILE A 162 -7.05 -3.35 -11.71
C ILE A 162 -5.58 -3.64 -11.99
N THR A 163 -4.78 -2.59 -12.07
CA THR A 163 -3.32 -2.70 -12.18
C THR A 163 -2.69 -2.68 -10.79
N ARG A 164 -1.56 -3.36 -10.69
CA ARG A 164 -0.78 -3.50 -9.46
C ARG A 164 0.70 -3.51 -9.82
N LEU A 165 1.54 -3.09 -8.90
CA LEU A 165 2.98 -3.27 -9.06
C LEU A 165 3.33 -4.70 -8.63
N SER A 166 3.92 -5.48 -9.55
CA SER A 166 4.44 -6.81 -9.26
C SER A 166 5.95 -6.83 -9.47
N SER A 167 6.69 -7.37 -8.51
CA SER A 167 8.10 -7.73 -8.68
C SER A 167 8.14 -9.23 -8.90
N VAL A 168 8.72 -9.65 -10.02
CA VAL A 168 9.04 -11.06 -10.25
C VAL A 168 10.42 -11.31 -9.68
N SER A 169 10.53 -12.19 -8.69
CA SER A 169 11.81 -12.71 -8.25
C SER A 169 12.34 -13.62 -9.34
N VAL A 170 13.32 -13.17 -10.12
CA VAL A 170 14.07 -14.08 -10.98
C VAL A 170 14.98 -14.89 -10.06
N SER A 171 14.72 -16.19 -9.91
CA SER A 171 15.67 -17.08 -9.27
C SER A 171 16.96 -17.08 -10.10
N THR A 172 18.06 -16.66 -9.52
CA THR A 172 19.37 -16.69 -10.17
C THR A 172 19.73 -18.15 -10.44
N MET A 173 19.74 -18.56 -11.71
CA MET A 173 20.22 -19.89 -12.09
C MET A 173 21.75 -19.81 -12.19
N GLU A 174 22.45 -20.32 -11.17
CA GLU A 174 23.91 -20.45 -11.24
C GLU A 174 24.28 -21.55 -12.24
N TYR A 175 25.06 -21.18 -13.26
CA TYR A 175 25.73 -22.14 -14.13
C TYR A 175 27.16 -22.32 -13.66
N ARG A 176 27.54 -23.55 -13.28
CA ARG A 176 28.94 -23.92 -13.10
C ARG A 176 29.44 -24.58 -14.38
N SER A 177 30.37 -23.93 -15.07
CA SER A 177 31.12 -24.52 -16.18
C SER A 177 32.38 -25.21 -15.65
N ARG A 178 32.61 -26.47 -16.05
CA ARG A 178 33.87 -27.18 -15.79
C ARG A 178 34.59 -27.44 -17.11
N LEU A 179 35.89 -27.14 -17.17
CA LEU A 179 36.73 -27.53 -18.30
C LEU A 179 37.12 -29.00 -18.15
N LEU A 180 36.83 -29.81 -19.17
CA LEU A 180 37.30 -31.19 -19.24
C LEU A 180 38.78 -31.20 -19.71
N PRO A 181 39.68 -31.96 -19.06
CA PRO A 181 41.08 -31.99 -19.46
C PRO A 181 41.23 -32.55 -20.87
N GLY A 182 41.87 -31.77 -21.76
CA GLY A 182 42.37 -32.25 -23.05
C GLY A 182 41.48 -32.07 -24.28
N THR A 183 40.23 -31.59 -24.16
CA THR A 183 39.32 -31.45 -25.33
C THR A 183 38.89 -30.02 -25.65
N GLY A 184 39.11 -29.04 -24.77
CA GLY A 184 38.76 -27.64 -25.01
C GLY A 184 37.25 -27.35 -25.11
N ILE A 185 36.38 -28.33 -24.85
CA ILE A 185 34.92 -28.18 -24.91
C ILE A 185 34.39 -27.89 -23.49
N MET A 186 33.55 -26.86 -23.37
CA MET A 186 32.86 -26.47 -22.15
C MET A 186 31.47 -27.11 -22.12
N SER A 187 31.11 -27.81 -21.04
CA SER A 187 29.73 -28.20 -20.76
C SER A 187 29.14 -27.31 -19.65
N ALA A 188 27.88 -26.92 -19.81
CA ALA A 188 27.15 -26.09 -18.85
C ALA A 188 25.77 -26.72 -18.62
N SER A 189 25.50 -27.12 -17.37
CA SER A 189 24.20 -27.66 -16.95
C SER A 189 23.58 -26.76 -15.86
N PRO A 190 22.26 -26.52 -15.87
CA PRO A 190 21.61 -25.76 -14.82
C PRO A 190 21.53 -26.57 -13.53
N CYS A 191 21.94 -25.99 -12.40
CA CYS A 191 21.72 -26.57 -11.07
C CYS A 191 20.57 -25.80 -10.38
N GLY A 192 19.47 -26.49 -10.08
CA GLY A 192 18.39 -25.92 -9.27
C GLY A 192 18.81 -25.79 -7.81
N SER A 193 18.41 -24.70 -7.15
CA SER A 193 18.82 -24.34 -5.79
C SER A 193 18.07 -25.10 -4.68
N GLN A 194 17.80 -26.40 -4.85
CA GLN A 194 17.19 -27.23 -3.80
C GLN A 194 18.14 -28.37 -3.39
N THR A 195 18.72 -28.19 -2.21
CA THR A 195 19.20 -29.22 -1.26
C THR A 195 19.96 -30.42 -1.84
N GLY A 196 21.29 -30.36 -1.75
CA GLY A 196 22.11 -31.47 -1.25
C GLY A 196 22.16 -32.79 -2.04
N ALA A 197 22.07 -32.77 -3.37
CA ALA A 197 22.41 -33.93 -4.19
C ALA A 197 23.58 -33.58 -5.14
N ASP A 198 24.65 -34.37 -5.08
CA ASP A 198 25.79 -34.29 -5.99
C ASP A 198 25.31 -34.43 -7.44
N CYS A 199 25.32 -33.32 -8.18
CA CYS A 199 25.06 -33.31 -9.62
C CYS A 199 26.38 -33.63 -10.35
N TRP A 200 26.48 -34.83 -10.90
CA TRP A 200 27.49 -35.24 -11.88
C TRP A 200 26.83 -35.59 -13.21
#